data_AF-B9XLT8-F1
#
_entry.id   AF-B9XLT8-F1
#
_cell.length_a   1.000
_cell.length_b   1.000
_cell.length_c   1.000
_cell.angle_alpha   90.00
_cell.angle_beta   90.00
_cell.angle_gamma   90.00
#
_symmetry.space_group_name_H-M   'P 1'
#
loop_
_entity.id
_entity.type
_entity.pdbx_description
1 polymer ?
#
loop_
_entity_poly.entity_id
_entity_poly.type
_entity_poly.pdbx_seq_one_letter_code
_entity_poly.pdbx_strand_id
1 'polypeptide(L)'
;MQFVIESDEQIELFEYALQKMVRRQLEPNYVPPRKETVQYYALKVLVPECEVLLSALAYAGQAEAGQIEMAFRKGVEQLKLSQMNLLPASACGLKEVDAALEKLNQTAPPLKKSILNACAETVAADGVVQEEEAELLRAIADSLDCPVPPMISLA
;
A
#
# COMPACT_ATOMS: atom_id res chain seq x y z
N MET A 1 17.30 7.97 -28.57
CA MET A 1 16.59 6.98 -27.73
C MET A 1 16.62 7.57 -26.33
N GLN A 2 15.50 8.11 -25.89
CA GLN A 2 15.44 9.10 -24.82
C GLN A 2 14.28 8.72 -23.90
N PHE A 3 14.58 8.73 -22.59
CA PHE A 3 13.68 8.68 -21.44
C PHE A 3 12.99 7.36 -21.11
N VAL A 4 13.65 6.53 -20.29
CA VAL A 4 13.02 5.59 -19.35
C VAL A 4 13.86 5.62 -18.07
N ILE A 5 13.60 6.59 -17.19
CA ILE A 5 14.19 6.62 -15.84
C ILE A 5 13.07 6.84 -14.79
N GLU A 6 11.95 7.45 -15.16
CA GLU A 6 10.80 7.64 -14.25
C GLU A 6 9.91 6.39 -14.07
N SER A 7 10.18 5.30 -14.81
CA SER A 7 9.37 4.07 -14.71
C SER A 7 9.93 3.01 -13.78
N ASP A 8 11.18 3.09 -13.32
CA ASP A 8 11.78 1.96 -12.59
C ASP A 8 11.03 1.70 -11.26
N GLU A 9 10.76 2.74 -10.48
CA GLU A 9 10.12 2.61 -9.16
C GLU A 9 8.61 2.30 -9.23
N GLN A 10 7.90 2.83 -10.24
CA GLN A 10 6.48 2.51 -10.46
C GLN A 10 6.30 1.07 -10.97
N ILE A 11 7.18 0.63 -11.87
CA ILE A 11 7.20 -0.76 -12.35
C ILE A 11 7.50 -1.71 -11.18
N GLU A 12 8.43 -1.38 -10.28
CA GLU A 12 8.78 -2.23 -9.14
C GLU A 12 7.58 -2.52 -8.20
N LEU A 13 6.71 -1.53 -7.93
CA LEU A 13 5.56 -1.73 -7.04
C LEU A 13 4.39 -2.48 -7.72
N PHE A 14 4.25 -2.34 -9.04
CA PHE A 14 3.32 -3.17 -9.80
C PHE A 14 3.82 -4.62 -9.90
N GLU A 15 5.11 -4.81 -10.17
CA GLU A 15 5.75 -6.13 -10.13
C GLU A 15 5.62 -6.78 -8.76
N TYR A 16 5.68 -6.01 -7.68
CA TYR A 16 5.39 -6.49 -6.34
C TYR A 16 3.97 -7.03 -6.19
N ALA A 17 2.97 -6.24 -6.58
CA ALA A 17 1.57 -6.63 -6.50
C ALA A 17 1.32 -7.93 -7.28
N LEU A 18 1.87 -8.02 -8.49
CA LEU A 18 1.85 -9.23 -9.32
C LEU A 18 2.56 -10.42 -8.63
N GLN A 19 3.77 -10.22 -8.09
CA GLN A 19 4.50 -11.28 -7.39
C GLN A 19 3.72 -11.79 -6.17
N LYS A 20 3.12 -10.91 -5.38
CA LYS A 20 2.29 -11.29 -4.21
C LYS A 20 1.05 -12.05 -4.63
N MET A 21 0.33 -11.58 -5.64
CA MET A 21 -0.83 -12.28 -6.19
C MET A 21 -0.48 -13.68 -6.69
N VAL A 22 0.59 -13.80 -7.47
CA VAL A 22 1.05 -15.10 -8.01
C VAL A 22 1.48 -16.03 -6.87
N ARG A 23 2.24 -15.54 -5.88
CA ARG A 23 2.62 -16.36 -4.72
C ARG A 23 1.41 -16.88 -3.96
N ARG A 24 0.40 -16.05 -3.73
CA ARG A 24 -0.85 -16.43 -3.03
C ARG A 24 -1.64 -17.51 -3.80
N GLN A 25 -1.73 -17.40 -5.13
CA GLN A 25 -2.41 -18.41 -5.96
C GLN A 25 -1.66 -19.76 -5.99
N LEU A 26 -0.34 -19.72 -5.78
CA LEU A 26 0.53 -20.90 -5.75
C LEU A 26 0.70 -21.49 -4.34
N GLU A 27 0.40 -20.74 -3.28
CA GLU A 27 0.36 -21.27 -1.92
C GLU A 27 -0.79 -22.28 -1.80
N PRO A 28 -0.51 -23.55 -1.48
CA PRO A 28 -1.56 -24.55 -1.39
C PRO A 28 -2.55 -24.15 -0.30
N ASN A 29 -3.84 -24.15 -0.63
CA ASN A 29 -5.02 -23.95 0.25
C ASN A 29 -5.05 -24.83 1.54
N TYR A 30 -4.00 -25.62 1.78
CA TYR A 30 -3.84 -26.58 2.86
C TYR A 30 -2.92 -26.10 3.99
N VAL A 31 -2.17 -25.00 3.82
CA VAL A 31 -1.44 -24.40 4.93
C VAL A 31 -2.38 -23.36 5.57
N PRO A 32 -2.87 -23.58 6.80
CA PRO A 32 -3.64 -22.54 7.47
C PRO A 32 -2.75 -21.29 7.55
N PRO A 33 -3.23 -20.12 7.09
CA PRO A 33 -2.42 -18.91 7.13
C PRO A 33 -1.94 -18.71 8.55
N ARG A 34 -0.64 -18.51 8.71
CA ARG A 34 -0.03 -18.26 10.02
C ARG A 34 -0.64 -16.95 10.51
N LYS A 35 -1.67 -17.04 11.35
CA LYS A 35 -2.34 -15.85 11.88
C LYS A 35 -1.29 -15.05 12.64
N GLU A 36 -0.91 -13.91 12.09
CA GLU A 36 -0.04 -12.96 12.77
C GLU A 36 -0.70 -12.58 14.10
N THR A 37 0.07 -12.66 15.18
CA THR A 37 -0.43 -12.27 16.49
C THR A 37 -0.63 -10.77 16.51
N VAL A 38 -1.77 -10.29 17.01
CA VAL A 38 -2.01 -8.85 17.15
C VAL A 38 -1.06 -8.31 18.22
N GLN A 39 -0.13 -7.46 17.80
CA GLN A 39 0.87 -6.81 18.66
C GLN A 39 0.58 -5.32 18.85
N TYR A 40 -0.13 -4.68 17.90
CA TYR A 40 -0.32 -3.23 17.89
C TYR A 40 -1.80 -2.82 17.95
N TYR A 41 -2.12 -1.95 18.91
CA TYR A 41 -3.47 -1.44 19.17
C TYR A 41 -3.62 0.07 18.91
N ALA A 42 -2.56 0.73 18.44
CA ALA A 42 -2.57 2.12 18.03
C ALA A 42 -1.60 2.36 16.88
N LEU A 43 -1.98 3.18 15.90
CA LEU A 43 -1.12 3.49 14.75
C LEU A 43 0.02 4.48 15.08
N LYS A 44 -0.07 5.18 16.22
CA LYS A 44 0.96 6.15 16.62
C LYS A 44 2.36 5.53 16.74
N VAL A 45 2.46 4.24 17.05
CA VAL A 45 3.74 3.52 17.14
C VAL A 45 4.19 2.90 15.81
N LEU A 46 3.36 3.03 14.77
CA LEU A 46 3.59 2.52 13.41
C LEU A 46 3.60 3.64 12.37
N VAL A 47 3.89 4.88 12.82
CA VAL A 47 4.02 6.04 11.93
C VAL A 47 5.05 5.78 10.82
N PRO A 48 6.27 5.26 11.11
CA PRO A 48 7.26 5.02 10.06
C PRO A 48 6.77 4.03 8.98
N GLU A 49 6.08 2.97 9.39
CA GLU A 49 5.54 1.98 8.47
C GLU A 49 4.40 2.55 7.61
N CYS A 50 3.55 3.41 8.19
CA CYS A 50 2.52 4.11 7.44
C CYS A 50 3.13 5.15 6.47
N GLU A 51 4.21 5.83 6.86
CA GLU A 51 4.91 6.78 5.99
C GLU A 51 5.50 6.08 4.76
N VAL A 52 6.15 4.93 4.94
CA VAL A 52 6.69 4.12 3.82
C VAL A 52 5.57 3.70 2.87
N LEU A 53 4.50 3.10 3.41
CA LEU A 53 3.42 2.56 2.58
C LEU A 53 2.69 3.67 1.79
N LEU A 54 2.33 4.78 2.44
CA LEU A 54 1.62 5.87 1.78
C LEU A 54 2.52 6.65 0.81
N SER A 55 3.81 6.79 1.11
CA SER A 55 4.76 7.42 0.17
C SER A 55 4.93 6.56 -1.08
N ALA A 56 5.12 5.24 -0.94
CA ALA A 56 5.22 4.31 -2.06
C ALA A 56 3.99 4.38 -2.99
N LEU A 57 2.78 4.41 -2.41
CA LEU A 57 1.54 4.53 -3.17
C LEU A 57 1.42 5.88 -3.90
N ALA A 58 1.83 6.96 -3.25
CA ALA A 58 1.80 8.29 -3.87
C ALA A 58 2.74 8.37 -5.08
N TYR A 59 3.95 7.79 -5.00
CA TYR A 59 4.87 7.70 -6.13
C TYR A 59 4.38 6.76 -7.23
N ALA A 60 3.67 5.69 -6.87
CA ALA A 60 3.13 4.75 -7.84
C ALA A 60 1.98 5.33 -8.67
N GLY A 61 1.10 6.14 -8.06
CA GLY A 61 -0.05 6.73 -8.75
C GLY A 61 0.24 8.07 -9.44
N GLN A 62 1.27 8.81 -9.02
CA GLN A 62 1.49 10.20 -9.45
C GLN A 62 2.94 10.45 -9.88
N ALA A 63 3.13 11.20 -10.98
CA ALA A 63 4.45 11.57 -11.49
C ALA A 63 4.88 13.00 -11.09
N GLU A 64 3.92 13.91 -10.91
CA GLU A 64 4.22 15.31 -10.55
C GLU A 64 4.39 15.46 -9.04
N ALA A 65 5.49 16.10 -8.60
CA ALA A 65 5.79 16.31 -7.18
C ALA A 65 4.64 16.91 -6.35
N GLY A 66 3.88 17.84 -6.93
CA GLY A 66 2.70 18.42 -6.27
C GLY A 66 1.56 17.43 -6.07
N GLN A 67 1.33 16.54 -7.05
CA GLN A 67 0.31 15.50 -6.97
C GLN A 67 0.73 14.37 -6.02
N ILE A 68 2.02 14.01 -5.99
CA ILE A 68 2.59 13.04 -5.04
C ILE A 68 2.36 13.51 -3.60
N GLU A 69 2.73 14.76 -3.28
CA GLU A 69 2.49 15.31 -1.94
C GLU A 69 0.99 15.35 -1.61
N MET A 70 0.14 15.76 -2.56
CA MET A 70 -1.31 15.77 -2.36
C MET A 70 -1.87 14.37 -2.07
N ALA A 71 -1.46 13.36 -2.84
CA ALA A 71 -1.88 11.97 -2.68
C ALA A 71 -1.46 11.41 -1.32
N PHE A 72 -0.21 11.66 -0.92
CA PHE A 72 0.29 11.30 0.39
C PHE A 72 -0.57 11.93 1.50
N ARG A 73 -0.86 13.24 1.40
CA ARG A 73 -1.66 13.96 2.40
C ARG A 73 -3.08 13.42 2.53
N LYS A 74 -3.75 13.07 1.42
CA LYS A 74 -5.08 12.44 1.44
C LYS A 74 -5.10 11.15 2.26
N GLY A 75 -4.08 10.30 2.11
CA GLY A 75 -3.96 9.08 2.93
C GLY A 75 -3.72 9.38 4.40
N VAL A 76 -2.81 10.32 4.71
CA VAL A 76 -2.49 10.71 6.09
C VAL A 76 -3.72 11.21 6.85
N GLU A 77 -4.60 11.97 6.19
CA GLU A 77 -5.85 12.48 6.78
C GLU A 77 -6.75 11.34 7.29
N GLN A 78 -6.78 10.20 6.61
CA GLN A 78 -7.58 9.03 7.03
C GLN A 78 -7.09 8.39 8.31
N LEU A 79 -5.76 8.41 8.55
CA LEU A 79 -5.17 7.82 9.74
C LEU A 79 -5.37 8.67 11.00
N LYS A 80 -5.78 9.94 10.83
CA LYS A 80 -5.91 10.93 11.93
C LYS A 80 -4.64 11.05 12.76
N LEU A 81 -3.49 10.81 12.12
CA LEU A 81 -2.18 10.97 12.71
C LEU A 81 -1.64 12.33 12.31
N SER A 82 -1.15 13.08 13.29
CA SER A 82 -0.45 14.34 13.05
C SER A 82 1.02 14.06 12.76
N GLN A 83 1.61 14.88 11.87
CA GLN A 83 3.06 14.93 11.60
C GLN A 83 3.66 13.68 10.92
N MET A 84 3.02 13.24 9.82
CA MET A 84 3.65 12.30 8.88
C MET A 84 4.34 13.06 7.74
N ASN A 85 5.44 12.51 7.26
CA ASN A 85 6.30 13.08 6.21
C ASN A 85 6.31 12.18 4.98
N LEU A 86 6.18 12.79 3.81
CA LEU A 86 6.47 12.11 2.55
C LEU A 86 7.96 11.75 2.55
N LEU A 87 8.26 10.46 2.43
CA LEU A 87 9.62 9.97 2.34
C LEU A 87 10.14 10.11 0.90
N PRO A 88 11.46 10.20 0.67
CA PRO A 88 11.99 10.12 -0.68
C PRO A 88 11.70 8.73 -1.28
N ALA A 89 11.53 8.66 -2.60
CA ALA A 89 11.21 7.42 -3.29
C ALA A 89 12.24 6.29 -3.05
N SER A 90 13.52 6.66 -2.89
CA SER A 90 14.60 5.72 -2.51
C SER A 90 14.44 5.04 -1.14
N ALA A 91 13.55 5.54 -0.28
CA ALA A 91 13.19 4.93 1.00
C ALA A 91 11.84 4.17 0.94
N CYS A 92 11.25 4.05 -0.25
CA CYS A 92 9.94 3.46 -0.50
C CYS A 92 10.02 2.24 -1.43
N GLY A 93 11.19 1.61 -1.52
CA GLY A 93 11.43 0.45 -2.35
C GLY A 93 10.67 -0.79 -1.86
N LEU A 94 10.71 -1.83 -2.69
CA LEU A 94 10.00 -3.08 -2.46
C LEU A 94 10.26 -3.69 -1.07
N LYS A 95 11.52 -3.70 -0.63
CA LYS A 95 11.92 -4.31 0.65
C LYS A 95 11.36 -3.53 1.84
N GLU A 96 11.36 -2.21 1.74
CA GLU A 96 10.85 -1.30 2.75
C GLU A 96 9.32 -1.45 2.87
N VAL A 97 8.63 -1.54 1.73
CA VAL A 97 7.18 -1.77 1.67
C VAL A 97 6.81 -3.14 2.26
N ASP A 98 7.54 -4.21 1.89
CA ASP A 98 7.30 -5.55 2.44
C ASP A 98 7.46 -5.57 3.97
N ALA A 99 8.55 -5.00 4.49
CA ALA A 99 8.80 -4.94 5.93
C ALA A 99 7.77 -4.07 6.68
N ALA A 100 7.31 -2.99 6.05
CA ALA A 100 6.22 -2.17 6.60
C ALA A 100 4.92 -2.97 6.68
N LEU A 101 4.53 -3.66 5.60
CA LEU A 101 3.32 -4.47 5.55
C LEU A 101 3.33 -5.61 6.56
N GLU A 102 4.47 -6.30 6.77
CA GLU A 102 4.60 -7.34 7.79
C GLU A 102 4.27 -6.83 9.20
N LYS A 103 4.74 -5.63 9.56
CA LYS A 103 4.43 -5.01 10.86
C LYS A 103 3.00 -4.50 10.93
N LEU A 104 2.51 -3.87 9.86
CA LEU A 104 1.13 -3.38 9.78
C LEU A 104 0.12 -4.55 9.86
N ASN A 105 0.47 -5.74 9.37
CA ASN A 105 -0.34 -6.94 9.49
C ASN A 105 -0.51 -7.43 10.94
N GLN A 106 0.33 -6.97 11.87
CA GLN A 106 0.23 -7.29 13.31
C GLN A 106 -0.66 -6.28 14.08
N THR A 107 -1.35 -5.38 13.38
CA THR A 107 -2.31 -4.45 13.99
C THR A 107 -3.68 -5.09 14.24
N ALA A 108 -4.42 -4.54 15.21
CA ALA A 108 -5.81 -4.93 15.43
C ALA A 108 -6.67 -4.71 14.16
N PRO A 109 -7.68 -5.56 13.88
CA PRO A 109 -8.49 -5.49 12.65
C PRO A 109 -9.09 -4.11 12.31
N PRO A 110 -9.59 -3.30 13.26
CA PRO A 110 -10.07 -1.96 12.96
C PRO A 110 -8.98 -1.03 12.40
N LEU A 111 -7.73 -1.19 12.85
CA LEU A 111 -6.61 -0.39 12.37
C LEU A 111 -6.17 -0.82 10.98
N LYS A 112 -6.17 -2.13 10.67
CA LYS A 112 -5.94 -2.64 9.32
C LYS A 112 -6.92 -2.04 8.32
N LYS A 113 -8.20 -1.92 8.69
CA LYS A 113 -9.22 -1.24 7.87
C LYS A 113 -8.89 0.24 7.66
N SER A 114 -8.47 0.96 8.71
CA SER A 114 -8.05 2.35 8.58
C SER A 114 -6.84 2.51 7.67
N ILE A 115 -5.84 1.62 7.77
CA ILE A 115 -4.67 1.60 6.90
C ILE A 115 -5.10 1.37 5.44
N LEU A 116 -5.94 0.37 5.18
CA LEU A 116 -6.40 0.08 3.83
C LEU A 116 -7.20 1.24 3.22
N ASN A 117 -8.04 1.91 4.01
CA ASN A 117 -8.76 3.10 3.56
C ASN A 117 -7.80 4.25 3.23
N ALA A 118 -6.76 4.46 4.04
CA ALA A 118 -5.73 5.46 3.74
C ALA A 118 -5.00 5.15 2.42
N CYS A 119 -4.68 3.88 2.18
CA CYS A 119 -4.09 3.44 0.91
C CYS A 119 -5.01 3.76 -0.26
N ALA A 120 -6.31 3.45 -0.15
CA ALA A 120 -7.29 3.72 -1.19
C ALA A 120 -7.41 5.22 -1.51
N GLU A 121 -7.42 6.09 -0.49
CA GLU A 121 -7.48 7.54 -0.69
C GLU A 121 -6.18 8.14 -1.26
N THR A 122 -5.02 7.54 -0.96
CA THR A 122 -3.76 7.93 -1.59
C THR A 122 -3.73 7.57 -3.06
N VAL A 123 -4.18 6.37 -3.42
CA VAL A 123 -4.23 5.91 -4.81
C VAL A 123 -5.28 6.70 -5.60
N ALA A 124 -6.48 6.87 -5.05
CA ALA A 124 -7.58 7.61 -5.70
C ALA A 124 -7.42 9.14 -5.62
N ALA A 125 -6.20 9.66 -5.44
CA ALA A 125 -5.97 11.07 -5.17
C ALA A 125 -6.32 12.00 -6.35
N ASP A 126 -6.20 11.51 -7.58
CA ASP A 126 -6.63 12.21 -8.80
C ASP A 126 -8.13 12.00 -9.13
N GLY A 127 -8.82 11.17 -8.33
CA GLY A 127 -10.24 10.87 -8.47
C GLY A 127 -10.55 9.69 -9.38
N VAL A 128 -9.56 8.99 -9.94
CA VAL A 128 -9.75 7.82 -10.80
C VAL A 128 -8.82 6.71 -10.36
N VAL A 129 -9.38 5.53 -10.04
CA VAL A 129 -8.56 4.35 -9.74
C VAL A 129 -8.39 3.53 -11.03
N GLN A 130 -7.15 3.40 -11.49
CA GLN A 130 -6.78 2.59 -12.64
C GLN A 130 -6.79 1.09 -12.30
N GLU A 131 -6.73 0.22 -13.31
CA GLU A 131 -6.79 -1.24 -13.10
C GLU A 131 -5.55 -1.71 -12.31
N GLU A 132 -4.37 -1.21 -12.64
CA GLU A 132 -3.11 -1.50 -11.98
C GLU A 132 -3.12 -1.05 -10.51
N GLU A 133 -3.75 0.10 -10.23
CA GLU A 133 -3.92 0.67 -8.91
C GLU A 133 -4.90 -0.14 -8.04
N ALA A 134 -5.99 -0.63 -8.64
CA ALA A 134 -6.92 -1.54 -7.99
C ALA A 134 -6.22 -2.87 -7.63
N GLU A 135 -5.34 -3.35 -8.51
CA GLU A 135 -4.54 -4.55 -8.28
C GLU A 135 -3.51 -4.38 -7.16
N LEU A 136 -2.87 -3.22 -7.09
CA LEU A 136 -1.99 -2.87 -5.99
C LEU A 136 -2.75 -2.82 -4.65
N LEU A 137 -3.93 -2.20 -4.61
CA LEU A 137 -4.78 -2.18 -3.41
C LEU A 137 -5.22 -3.59 -2.99
N ARG A 138 -5.49 -4.47 -3.95
CA ARG A 138 -5.80 -5.88 -3.68
C ARG A 138 -4.61 -6.60 -3.04
N ALA A 139 -3.41 -6.42 -3.57
CA ALA A 139 -2.20 -7.00 -3.00
C ALA A 139 -1.91 -6.50 -1.57
N ILE A 140 -2.19 -5.22 -1.28
CA ILE A 140 -2.09 -4.65 0.07
C ILE A 140 -3.16 -5.23 1.00
N ALA A 141 -4.42 -5.30 0.57
CA ALA A 141 -5.49 -5.89 1.37
C ALA A 141 -5.17 -7.34 1.75
N ASP A 142 -4.66 -8.12 0.79
CA ASP A 142 -4.21 -9.49 1.01
C ASP A 142 -3.04 -9.57 2.00
N SER A 143 -2.06 -8.65 1.89
CA SER A 143 -0.90 -8.59 2.80
C SER A 143 -1.27 -8.18 4.22
N LEU A 144 -2.37 -7.44 4.40
CA LEU A 144 -2.92 -7.07 5.71
C LEU A 144 -3.89 -8.13 6.26
N ASP A 145 -4.09 -9.27 5.61
CA ASP A 145 -5.12 -10.28 5.95
C ASP A 145 -6.53 -9.66 6.08
N CYS A 146 -6.81 -8.62 5.28
CA CYS A 146 -8.13 -8.05 5.14
C CYS A 146 -8.88 -8.77 4.02
N PRO A 147 -10.20 -9.00 4.16
CA PRO A 147 -10.98 -9.44 3.01
C PRO A 147 -10.87 -8.38 1.91
N VAL A 148 -10.44 -8.79 0.73
CA VAL A 148 -10.37 -7.91 -0.44
C VAL A 148 -11.77 -7.31 -0.66
N PRO A 149 -11.91 -5.97 -0.70
CA PRO A 149 -13.18 -5.34 -1.04
C PRO A 149 -13.64 -5.87 -2.40
N PRO A 150 -14.94 -6.17 -2.62
CA PRO A 150 -15.43 -6.51 -3.94
C PRO A 150 -15.30 -5.29 -4.85
N MET A 151 -14.17 -5.19 -5.54
CA MET A 151 -13.98 -4.21 -6.60
C MET A 151 -14.77 -4.70 -7.80
N ILE A 152 -15.63 -3.81 -8.30
CA ILE A 152 -16.61 -4.06 -9.36
C ILE A 152 -15.93 -4.76 -10.54
N SER A 153 -16.54 -5.85 -11.02
CA SER A 153 -16.20 -6.47 -12.30
C SER A 153 -16.15 -5.37 -13.37
N LEU A 154 -14.97 -5.09 -13.92
CA LEU A 154 -14.88 -4.34 -15.16
C LEU A 154 -15.63 -5.15 -16.22
N ALA A 155 -16.60 -4.52 -16.85
CA ALA A 155 -17.30 -5.00 -18.04
C ALA A 155 -16.61 -4.47 -19.28
#